data_AF-A0A644ZP51-F1
#
_entry.id   AF-A0A644ZP51-F1
#
_cell.length_a   1.000
_cell.length_b   1.000
_cell.length_c   1.000
_cell.angle_alpha   90.00
_cell.angle_beta   90.00
_cell.angle_gamma   90.00
#
_symmetry.space_group_name_H-M   'P 1'
#
loop_
_entity.id
_entity.type
_entity.pdbx_description
1 polymer ?
#
loop_
_entity_poly.entity_id
_entity_poly.type
_entity_poly.pdbx_seq_one_letter_code
_entity_poly.pdbx_strand_id
1 'polypeptide(L)'
;MLRCKNQQTNYVDGMNLLLLPPYGLPCSAAQEIRFGDIPAVDIGGAGKTYKREIGPDRSEYGAHPSLQPGEPGRSIAMRLKFEELLNTVRAGEAASMPFEIEGGTYLRTFSPKERLILLGGGHIAQPLCRYCADIGFAVTVVDDRPSFSNRTRFPEAAEVICDAFPAAIRRLEITKRDYIATITRGHRHDADCLRTILRGEFPRYLGMIGSKRRGVELLRLLEEEGFSRAALDRIHTPIGVDINALTVEEIAISITAEVVQSRREDTPRRSKAEMLVTEDINLPLLELLAQVQTKKALLLVYETSGSTPVKSGAMMAVDQSFRAVGTIGGGCSENAVLMDAYRLIGTGRSQCVMVDMSNDAEDEGMVCGGQMKVLIQDV
;
A
#
# COMPACT_ATOMS: atom_id res chain seq x y z
N MET A 1 -29.08 5.30 -19.69
CA MET A 1 -28.11 4.19 -19.59
C MET A 1 -27.01 4.59 -18.63
N LEU A 2 -27.20 4.34 -17.33
CA LEU A 2 -26.11 4.39 -16.36
C LEU A 2 -25.65 2.95 -16.11
N ARG A 3 -24.38 2.64 -16.41
CA ARG A 3 -23.74 1.40 -15.99
C ARG A 3 -23.28 1.57 -14.55
N CYS A 4 -23.94 0.87 -13.61
CA CYS A 4 -23.52 0.81 -12.22
C CYS A 4 -22.39 -0.23 -12.09
N LYS A 5 -21.22 0.20 -11.62
CA LYS A 5 -20.07 -0.66 -11.33
C LYS A 5 -20.33 -1.47 -10.05
N ASN A 6 -19.83 -2.70 -10.06
CA ASN A 6 -19.85 -3.73 -9.03
C ASN A 6 -19.75 -3.22 -7.58
N GLN A 7 -20.77 -3.53 -6.78
CA GLN A 7 -20.68 -3.82 -5.35
C GLN A 7 -22.00 -4.49 -4.93
N GLN A 8 -21.99 -5.81 -4.73
CA GLN A 8 -23.04 -6.47 -3.94
C GLN A 8 -22.85 -6.03 -2.50
N THR A 9 -23.73 -5.16 -2.01
CA THR A 9 -23.80 -4.80 -0.59
C THR A 9 -25.08 -5.42 -0.04
N ASN A 10 -24.94 -6.43 0.82
CA ASN A 10 -26.06 -6.91 1.62
C ASN A 10 -26.34 -5.88 2.71
N TYR A 11 -27.60 -5.45 2.81
CA TYR A 11 -28.05 -4.53 3.85
C TYR A 11 -28.49 -5.34 5.06
N VAL A 12 -28.00 -4.97 6.24
CA VAL A 12 -28.46 -5.53 7.52
C VAL A 12 -29.20 -4.42 8.26
N ASP A 13 -30.50 -4.60 8.43
CA ASP A 13 -31.30 -3.83 9.38
C ASP A 13 -31.87 -4.82 10.41
N GLY A 14 -32.01 -4.39 11.67
CA GLY A 14 -32.16 -5.23 12.86
C GLY A 14 -32.77 -6.64 12.67
N MET A 15 -32.01 -7.68 13.04
CA MET A 15 -32.38 -9.11 13.10
C MET A 15 -32.86 -9.80 11.81
N ASN A 16 -33.05 -9.10 10.69
CA ASN A 16 -33.49 -9.68 9.42
C ASN A 16 -32.45 -9.45 8.32
N LEU A 17 -32.14 -10.50 7.55
CA LEU A 17 -31.29 -10.41 6.36
C LEU A 17 -32.18 -10.33 5.11
N LEU A 18 -32.03 -9.28 4.29
CA LEU A 18 -32.71 -9.20 3.00
C LEU A 18 -31.76 -9.73 1.91
N LEU A 19 -32.07 -10.91 1.37
CA LEU A 19 -31.32 -11.48 0.26
C LEU A 19 -31.85 -10.92 -1.06
N LEU A 20 -31.00 -10.16 -1.76
CA LEU A 20 -31.33 -9.69 -3.11
C LEU A 20 -31.18 -10.85 -4.12
N PRO A 21 -32.10 -10.97 -5.10
CA PRO A 21 -32.05 -12.05 -6.07
C PRO A 21 -30.83 -11.91 -7.00
N PRO A 22 -30.36 -13.03 -7.58
CA PRO A 22 -29.25 -13.03 -8.55
C PRO A 22 -29.58 -12.20 -9.80
N TYR A 23 -28.53 -11.81 -10.53
CA TYR A 23 -28.59 -10.92 -11.68
C TYR A 23 -29.68 -11.33 -12.70
N GLY A 24 -30.61 -10.42 -13.00
CA GLY A 24 -31.63 -10.60 -14.06
C GLY A 24 -33.07 -10.87 -13.58
N LEU A 25 -33.32 -10.97 -12.27
CA LEU A 25 -34.66 -11.16 -11.71
C LEU A 25 -35.25 -9.87 -11.10
N PRO A 26 -36.59 -9.71 -11.11
CA PRO A 26 -37.24 -8.50 -10.56
C PRO A 26 -37.09 -8.41 -9.03
N CYS A 27 -37.00 -7.19 -8.50
CA CYS A 27 -36.87 -6.91 -7.05
C CYS A 27 -37.99 -7.52 -6.19
N SER A 28 -39.14 -7.87 -6.76
CA SER A 28 -40.22 -8.58 -6.08
C SER A 28 -39.86 -10.00 -5.64
N ALA A 29 -38.69 -10.52 -6.04
CA ALA A 29 -38.17 -11.83 -5.65
C ALA A 29 -37.22 -11.82 -4.43
N ALA A 30 -37.03 -10.66 -3.77
CA ALA A 30 -36.24 -10.59 -2.54
C ALA A 30 -36.97 -11.32 -1.39
N GLN A 31 -36.21 -12.08 -0.59
CA GLN A 31 -36.74 -12.79 0.58
C GLN A 31 -36.15 -12.22 1.88
N GLU A 32 -37.02 -12.03 2.88
CA GLU A 32 -36.62 -11.77 4.27
C GLU A 32 -36.37 -13.10 4.98
N ILE A 33 -35.16 -13.27 5.54
CA ILE A 33 -34.81 -14.45 6.33
C ILE A 33 -34.44 -14.02 7.76
N ARG A 34 -35.05 -14.69 8.74
CA ARG A 34 -34.69 -14.57 10.17
C ARG A 34 -33.42 -15.38 10.44
N PHE A 35 -32.52 -14.81 11.24
CA PHE A 35 -31.17 -15.34 11.50
C PHE A 35 -31.11 -16.79 12.03
N GLY A 36 -32.22 -17.34 12.55
CA GLY A 36 -32.32 -18.72 13.04
C GLY A 36 -32.95 -19.74 12.09
N ASP A 37 -33.57 -19.30 11.00
CA ASP A 37 -34.32 -20.16 10.07
C ASP A 37 -33.64 -20.29 8.70
N ILE A 38 -32.34 -20.00 8.60
CA ILE A 38 -31.58 -20.13 7.36
C ILE A 38 -31.59 -21.61 6.95
N PRO A 39 -32.34 -22.02 5.91
CA PRO A 39 -32.25 -23.39 5.42
C PRO A 39 -30.86 -23.56 4.83
N ALA A 40 -30.28 -24.75 4.94
CA ALA A 40 -29.08 -25.09 4.17
C ALA A 40 -29.40 -24.87 2.68
N VAL A 41 -28.91 -23.77 2.11
CA VAL A 41 -29.13 -23.45 0.70
C VAL A 41 -28.25 -24.38 -0.10
N ASP A 42 -28.88 -25.36 -0.75
CA ASP A 42 -28.27 -26.17 -1.79
C ASP A 42 -28.09 -25.27 -3.02
N ILE A 43 -26.94 -24.59 -3.07
CA ILE A 43 -26.47 -23.87 -4.24
C ILE A 43 -26.15 -24.92 -5.30
N GLY A 44 -27.11 -25.16 -6.20
CA GLY A 44 -27.02 -26.11 -7.29
C GLY A 44 -25.70 -26.01 -8.06
N GLY A 45 -24.76 -26.85 -7.65
CA GLY A 45 -23.40 -26.99 -8.16
C GLY A 45 -22.85 -28.29 -7.61
N ALA A 46 -23.18 -29.40 -8.28
CA ALA A 46 -22.63 -30.74 -8.11
C ALA A 46 -22.19 -31.10 -6.67
N GLY A 47 -23.14 -31.44 -5.79
CA GLY A 47 -22.94 -32.41 -4.70
C GLY A 47 -21.67 -32.30 -3.85
N LYS A 48 -21.21 -31.09 -3.50
CA LYS A 48 -20.10 -30.90 -2.55
C LYS A 48 -20.65 -30.92 -1.12
N THR A 49 -20.81 -32.12 -0.56
CA THR A 49 -20.84 -32.30 0.89
C THR A 49 -19.52 -31.81 1.49
N TYR A 50 -19.57 -30.73 2.26
CA TYR A 50 -18.42 -30.26 3.04
C TYR A 50 -18.07 -31.30 4.10
N LYS A 51 -17.12 -32.18 3.79
CA LYS A 51 -16.39 -32.87 4.84
C LYS A 51 -15.41 -31.88 5.43
N ARG A 52 -15.73 -31.39 6.62
CA ARG A 52 -14.70 -31.13 7.62
C ARG A 52 -13.93 -32.45 7.74
N GLU A 53 -12.76 -32.55 7.12
CA GLU A 53 -11.84 -33.59 7.56
C GLU A 53 -11.50 -33.23 9.00
N ILE A 54 -12.21 -33.88 9.92
CA ILE A 54 -11.64 -34.26 11.19
C ILE A 54 -10.49 -35.18 10.78
N GLY A 55 -9.33 -34.58 10.49
CA GLY A 55 -8.05 -35.27 10.61
C GLY A 55 -8.00 -35.98 11.97
N PRO A 56 -7.18 -37.03 12.10
CA PRO A 56 -7.27 -38.00 13.19
C PRO A 56 -7.38 -37.25 14.51
N ASP A 57 -8.26 -37.76 15.38
CA ASP A 57 -8.52 -37.32 16.75
C ASP A 57 -7.87 -35.99 17.19
N ARG A 58 -8.70 -35.04 17.65
CA ARG A 58 -8.29 -33.71 18.16
C ARG A 58 -7.30 -33.75 19.36
N SER A 59 -6.80 -34.93 19.70
CA SER A 59 -5.69 -35.20 20.61
C SER A 59 -4.29 -35.08 19.96
N GLU A 60 -4.15 -35.06 18.62
CA GLU A 60 -2.82 -35.12 17.96
C GLU A 60 -2.33 -33.80 17.30
N TYR A 61 -3.19 -32.79 17.12
CA TYR A 61 -2.72 -31.41 16.97
C TYR A 61 -2.59 -30.78 18.35
N GLY A 62 -1.41 -30.94 18.93
CA GLY A 62 -1.08 -30.39 20.24
C GLY A 62 -1.42 -28.89 20.35
N ALA A 63 -2.18 -28.57 21.39
CA ALA A 63 -2.50 -27.23 21.88
C ALA A 63 -3.15 -26.25 20.87
N HIS A 64 -4.31 -25.68 21.25
CA HIS A 64 -4.67 -24.33 20.81
C HIS A 64 -3.41 -23.44 20.89
N PRO A 65 -3.10 -22.59 19.89
CA PRO A 65 -2.05 -21.60 20.04
C PRO A 65 -2.27 -20.88 21.36
N SER A 66 -1.25 -20.84 22.20
CA SER A 66 -1.34 -20.37 23.57
C SER A 66 -1.95 -18.96 23.59
N LEU A 67 -3.21 -18.85 24.02
CA LEU A 67 -3.86 -17.58 24.31
C LEU A 67 -2.98 -16.85 25.32
N GLN A 68 -2.32 -15.78 24.88
CA GLN A 68 -1.52 -15.01 25.80
C GLN A 68 -2.46 -14.22 26.72
N PRO A 69 -2.30 -14.33 28.05
CA PRO A 69 -3.15 -13.60 28.98
C PRO A 69 -3.03 -12.10 28.69
N GLY A 70 -4.18 -11.43 28.57
CA GLY A 70 -4.24 -10.00 28.33
C GLY A 70 -3.81 -9.23 29.58
N GLU A 71 -2.85 -8.32 29.44
CA GLU A 71 -2.52 -7.37 30.49
C GLU A 71 -3.63 -6.31 30.59
N PRO A 72 -4.15 -6.01 31.80
CA PRO A 72 -5.12 -4.95 32.00
C PRO A 72 -4.59 -3.62 31.42
N GLY A 73 -5.34 -3.02 30.48
CA GLY A 73 -4.97 -1.74 29.87
C GLY A 73 -4.09 -1.82 28.60
N ARG A 74 -3.67 -3.00 28.15
CA ARG A 74 -2.87 -3.17 26.92
C ARG A 74 -3.54 -2.55 25.68
N SER A 75 -4.85 -2.77 25.51
CA SER A 75 -5.65 -2.19 24.41
C SER A 75 -5.61 -0.66 24.44
N ILE A 76 -5.83 -0.04 25.61
CA ILE A 76 -5.77 1.42 25.78
C ILE A 76 -4.37 1.96 25.45
N ALA A 77 -3.31 1.33 25.98
CA ALA A 77 -1.95 1.72 25.69
C ALA A 77 -1.62 1.60 24.18
N MET A 78 -2.17 0.59 23.50
CA MET A 78 -1.97 0.40 22.08
C MET A 78 -2.70 1.45 21.23
N ARG A 79 -3.92 1.85 21.62
CA ARG A 79 -4.66 2.96 20.98
C ARG A 79 -3.89 4.28 21.07
N LEU A 80 -3.37 4.61 22.25
CA LEU A 80 -2.58 5.83 22.46
C LEU A 80 -1.32 5.84 21.59
N LYS A 81 -0.65 4.69 21.43
CA LYS A 81 0.47 4.54 20.50
C LYS A 81 0.04 4.76 19.05
N PHE A 82 -1.09 4.21 18.61
CA PHE A 82 -1.59 4.45 17.24
C PHE A 82 -2.00 5.91 17.00
N GLU A 83 -2.52 6.60 18.00
CA GLU A 83 -2.82 8.03 17.95
C GLU A 83 -1.53 8.88 17.81
N GLU A 84 -0.51 8.57 18.60
CA GLU A 84 0.81 9.19 18.49
C GLU A 84 1.42 8.97 17.10
N LEU A 85 1.43 7.72 16.62
CA LEU A 85 1.90 7.37 15.27
C LEU A 85 1.13 8.15 14.19
N LEU A 86 -0.20 8.23 14.28
CA LEU A 86 -1.01 8.94 13.31
C LEU A 86 -0.66 10.45 13.29
N ASN A 87 -0.43 11.05 14.44
CA ASN A 87 -0.07 12.47 14.55
C ASN A 87 1.33 12.74 13.94
N THR A 88 2.32 11.92 14.27
CA THR A 88 3.68 12.04 13.72
C THR A 88 3.68 11.90 12.20
N VAL A 89 2.93 10.93 11.68
CA VAL A 89 2.89 10.69 10.23
C VAL A 89 2.11 11.76 9.49
N ARG A 90 1.04 12.32 10.09
CA ARG A 90 0.34 13.49 9.56
C ARG A 90 1.21 14.75 9.57
N ALA A 91 2.16 14.85 10.49
CA ALA A 91 3.16 15.92 10.52
C ALA A 91 4.28 15.73 9.46
N GLY A 92 4.25 14.65 8.66
CA GLY A 92 5.26 14.38 7.63
C GLY A 92 6.51 13.67 8.16
N GLU A 93 6.44 13.09 9.35
CA GLU A 93 7.54 12.35 9.96
C GLU A 93 7.29 10.84 9.94
N ALA A 94 8.36 10.06 9.80
CA ALA A 94 8.25 8.60 9.89
C ALA A 94 8.22 8.19 11.37
N ALA A 95 7.42 7.21 11.72
CA ALA A 95 7.29 6.71 13.07
C ALA A 95 7.28 5.18 13.08
N SER A 96 7.88 4.57 14.10
CA SER A 96 7.99 3.11 14.19
C SER A 96 7.35 2.57 15.45
N MET A 97 6.77 1.38 15.36
CA MET A 97 6.12 0.68 16.45
C MET A 97 6.68 -0.74 16.58
N PRO A 98 7.21 -1.12 17.75
CA PRO A 98 7.63 -2.50 18.00
C PRO A 98 6.42 -3.38 18.36
N PHE A 99 6.48 -4.63 17.93
CA PHE A 99 5.56 -5.71 18.28
C PHE A 99 6.35 -6.87 18.87
N GLU A 100 6.01 -7.26 20.10
CA GLU A 100 6.58 -8.46 20.73
C GLU A 100 5.71 -9.67 20.38
N ILE A 101 6.28 -10.61 19.60
CA ILE A 101 5.57 -11.75 19.03
C ILE A 101 6.43 -13.00 19.20
N GLU A 102 5.91 -14.03 19.87
CA GLU A 102 6.61 -15.33 20.06
C GLU A 102 8.05 -15.21 20.62
N GLY A 103 8.33 -14.18 21.43
CA GLY A 103 9.65 -13.93 22.02
C GLY A 103 10.63 -13.17 21.12
N GLY A 104 10.20 -12.75 19.92
CA GLY A 104 10.93 -11.84 19.04
C GLY A 104 10.31 -10.44 18.99
N THR A 105 11.14 -9.44 18.71
CA THR A 105 10.72 -8.05 18.52
C THR A 105 10.67 -7.72 17.03
N TYR A 106 9.49 -7.32 16.55
CA TYR A 106 9.25 -6.93 15.17
C TYR A 106 9.00 -5.44 15.07
N LEU A 107 9.79 -4.73 14.26
CA LEU A 107 9.62 -3.29 14.08
C LEU A 107 8.78 -2.99 12.83
N ARG A 108 7.71 -2.22 13.01
CA ARG A 108 6.89 -1.69 11.91
C ARG A 108 7.10 -0.19 11.77
N THR A 109 7.47 0.28 10.59
CA THR A 109 7.64 1.70 10.30
C THR A 109 6.50 2.23 9.43
N PHE A 110 5.95 3.37 9.81
CA PHE A 110 4.95 4.13 9.07
C PHE A 110 5.60 5.43 8.61
N SER A 111 5.70 5.62 7.30
CA SER A 111 6.28 6.82 6.70
C SER A 111 5.21 7.60 5.94
N PRO A 112 5.29 8.94 5.87
CA PRO A 112 4.43 9.69 4.97
C PRO A 112 4.63 9.25 3.52
N LYS A 113 3.66 9.54 2.65
CA LYS A 113 3.83 9.31 1.20
C LYS A 113 5.07 10.04 0.71
N GLU A 114 5.93 9.30 0.00
CA GLU A 114 7.11 9.88 -0.63
C GLU A 114 6.69 10.86 -1.73
N ARG A 115 7.38 11.98 -1.82
CA ARG A 115 7.07 13.02 -2.82
C ARG A 115 7.79 12.71 -4.11
N LEU A 116 7.03 12.69 -5.21
CA LEU A 116 7.59 12.67 -6.57
C LEU A 116 7.26 13.99 -7.25
N ILE A 117 8.28 14.74 -7.65
CA ILE A 117 8.16 16.04 -8.28
C ILE A 117 8.47 15.89 -9.77
N LEU A 118 7.46 16.11 -10.60
CA LEU A 118 7.58 16.10 -12.06
C LEU A 118 7.82 17.53 -12.54
N LEU A 119 9.05 17.81 -12.98
CA LEU A 119 9.42 19.09 -13.58
C LEU A 119 9.16 19.02 -15.08
N GLY A 120 7.94 19.38 -15.47
CA GLY A 120 7.44 19.35 -16.83
C GLY A 120 6.09 18.64 -16.92
N GLY A 121 5.08 19.34 -17.44
CA GLY A 121 3.70 18.85 -17.56
C GLY A 121 3.37 18.22 -18.91
N GLY A 122 4.38 17.77 -19.66
CA GLY A 122 4.29 17.26 -21.03
C GLY A 122 3.44 15.99 -21.19
N HIS A 123 3.53 15.33 -22.35
CA HIS A 123 2.72 14.12 -22.60
C HIS A 123 3.11 12.95 -21.70
N ILE A 124 4.43 12.75 -21.45
CA ILE A 124 4.97 11.70 -20.58
C ILE A 124 4.54 11.86 -19.12
N ALA A 125 4.39 13.11 -18.66
CA ALA A 125 4.01 13.42 -17.29
C ALA A 125 2.65 12.85 -16.90
N GLN A 126 1.70 12.71 -17.83
CA GLN A 126 0.34 12.24 -17.54
C GLN A 126 0.31 10.78 -17.10
N PRO A 127 0.76 9.79 -17.92
CA PRO A 127 0.81 8.40 -17.46
C PRO A 127 1.77 8.22 -16.30
N LEU A 128 2.90 8.96 -16.25
CA LEU A 128 3.83 8.88 -15.13
C LEU A 128 3.19 9.33 -13.81
N CYS A 129 2.45 10.44 -13.81
CA CYS A 129 1.71 10.93 -12.65
C CYS A 129 0.72 9.88 -12.16
N ARG A 130 -0.07 9.29 -13.07
CA ARG A 130 -1.03 8.24 -12.74
C ARG A 130 -0.35 7.01 -12.14
N TYR A 131 0.65 6.45 -12.81
CA TYR A 131 1.33 5.23 -12.34
C TYR A 131 2.01 5.44 -11.00
N CYS A 132 2.69 6.57 -10.80
CA CYS A 132 3.36 6.87 -9.54
C CYS A 132 2.36 7.16 -8.40
N ALA A 133 1.24 7.82 -8.67
CA ALA A 133 0.17 8.02 -7.69
C ALA A 133 -0.45 6.68 -7.27
N ASP A 134 -0.70 5.77 -8.22
CA ASP A 134 -1.27 4.43 -7.98
C ASP A 134 -0.37 3.57 -7.07
N ILE A 135 0.96 3.74 -7.14
CA ILE A 135 1.92 3.00 -6.29
C ILE A 135 2.32 3.76 -5.01
N GLY A 136 1.60 4.84 -4.67
CA GLY A 136 1.67 5.49 -3.37
C GLY A 136 2.47 6.80 -3.28
N PHE A 137 3.02 7.33 -4.39
CA PHE A 137 3.69 8.64 -4.35
C PHE A 137 2.70 9.80 -4.21
N ALA A 138 3.09 10.81 -3.46
CA ALA A 138 2.46 12.13 -3.49
C ALA A 138 3.06 12.92 -4.68
N VAL A 139 2.42 12.82 -5.85
CA VAL A 139 2.94 13.42 -7.08
C VAL A 139 2.63 14.92 -7.14
N THR A 140 3.66 15.74 -7.35
CA THR A 140 3.54 17.16 -7.64
C THR A 140 3.96 17.44 -9.08
N VAL A 141 3.12 18.12 -9.86
CA VAL A 141 3.44 18.47 -11.25
C VAL A 141 3.72 19.96 -11.36
N VAL A 142 4.85 20.32 -11.97
CA VAL A 142 5.28 21.70 -12.19
C VAL A 142 5.40 21.95 -13.70
N ASP A 143 4.79 23.02 -14.21
CA ASP A 143 5.05 23.57 -15.55
C ASP A 143 4.65 25.05 -15.56
N ASP A 144 5.45 25.92 -16.17
CA ASP A 144 5.15 27.36 -16.27
C ASP A 144 4.04 27.68 -17.30
N ARG A 145 3.54 26.68 -18.04
CA ARG A 145 2.44 26.85 -19.02
C ARG A 145 1.11 26.36 -18.43
N PRO A 146 0.09 27.22 -18.29
CA PRO A 146 -1.21 26.85 -17.70
C PRO A 146 -1.91 25.64 -18.36
N SER A 147 -1.72 25.44 -19.67
CA SER A 147 -2.27 24.29 -20.40
C SER A 147 -1.62 22.94 -20.04
N PHE A 148 -0.43 22.98 -19.44
CA PHE A 148 0.35 21.84 -18.98
C PHE A 148 0.43 21.75 -17.45
N SER A 149 -0.18 22.66 -16.70
CA SER A 149 -0.20 22.64 -15.22
C SER A 149 -1.59 22.95 -14.68
N ASN A 150 -2.54 22.03 -14.93
CA ASN A 150 -3.90 22.12 -14.40
C ASN A 150 -4.44 20.76 -13.94
N ARG A 151 -5.41 20.80 -13.02
CA ARG A 151 -6.04 19.60 -12.44
C ARG A 151 -6.85 18.76 -13.42
N THR A 152 -7.31 19.33 -14.54
CA THR A 152 -8.04 18.56 -15.55
C THR A 152 -7.09 17.59 -16.27
N ARG A 153 -5.85 18.01 -16.48
CA ARG A 153 -4.79 17.21 -17.08
C ARG A 153 -4.14 16.22 -16.09
N PHE A 154 -4.11 16.57 -14.80
CA PHE A 154 -3.50 15.76 -13.74
C PHE A 154 -4.47 15.58 -12.56
N PRO A 155 -5.54 14.78 -12.72
CA PRO A 155 -6.51 14.56 -11.65
C PRO A 155 -5.94 13.76 -10.47
N GLU A 156 -4.92 12.93 -10.69
CA GLU A 156 -4.27 12.11 -9.66
C GLU A 156 -3.15 12.84 -8.90
N ALA A 157 -2.72 14.03 -9.37
CA ALA A 157 -1.66 14.77 -8.72
C ALA A 157 -2.11 15.32 -7.36
N ALA A 158 -1.26 15.18 -6.34
CA ALA A 158 -1.46 15.78 -5.03
C ALA A 158 -1.41 17.31 -5.10
N GLU A 159 -0.50 17.86 -5.91
CA GLU A 159 -0.38 19.29 -6.18
C GLU A 159 -0.02 19.54 -7.64
N VAL A 160 -0.52 20.65 -8.20
CA VAL A 160 -0.15 21.12 -9.54
C VAL A 160 0.24 22.59 -9.43
N ILE A 161 1.47 22.92 -9.83
CA ILE A 161 2.07 24.25 -9.70
C ILE A 161 2.29 24.82 -11.10
N CYS A 162 1.65 25.96 -11.37
CA CYS A 162 1.87 26.74 -12.58
C CYS A 162 2.85 27.89 -12.30
N ASP A 163 4.16 27.63 -12.39
CA ASP A 163 5.21 28.62 -12.12
C ASP A 163 6.51 28.24 -12.86
N ALA A 164 7.45 29.18 -12.95
CA ALA A 164 8.79 28.95 -13.45
C ALA A 164 9.51 27.88 -12.61
N PHE A 165 10.16 26.91 -13.26
CA PHE A 165 10.78 25.77 -12.56
C PHE A 165 11.71 26.18 -11.41
N PRO A 166 12.64 27.16 -11.56
CA PRO A 166 13.50 27.57 -10.44
C PRO A 166 12.71 28.15 -9.25
N ALA A 167 11.61 28.87 -9.51
CA ALA A 167 10.77 29.43 -8.45
C ALA A 167 10.00 28.33 -7.71
N ALA A 168 9.40 27.41 -8.47
CA ALA A 168 8.71 26.25 -7.91
C ALA A 168 9.66 25.34 -7.09
N ILE A 169 10.87 25.05 -7.59
CA ILE A 169 11.87 24.23 -6.88
C ILE A 169 12.24 24.88 -5.54
N ARG A 170 12.44 26.21 -5.51
CA ARG A 170 12.73 26.93 -4.25
C ARG A 170 11.56 26.88 -3.28
N ARG A 171 10.33 27.05 -3.77
CA ARG A 171 9.11 26.96 -2.94
C ARG A 171 8.88 25.55 -2.38
N LEU A 172 9.26 24.51 -3.14
CA LEU A 172 9.04 23.12 -2.75
C LEU A 172 10.01 22.62 -1.69
N GLU A 173 11.08 23.37 -1.39
CA GLU A 173 12.08 23.04 -0.36
C GLU A 173 12.53 21.57 -0.45
N ILE A 174 13.22 21.24 -1.55
CA ILE A 174 13.65 19.87 -1.85
C ILE A 174 14.49 19.30 -0.70
N THR A 175 14.18 18.05 -0.33
CA THR A 175 14.85 17.29 0.73
C THR A 175 15.45 15.99 0.19
N LYS A 176 16.34 15.36 0.97
CA LYS A 176 16.88 14.01 0.68
C LYS A 176 15.85 12.87 0.57
N ARG A 177 14.57 13.12 0.88
CA ARG A 177 13.48 12.13 0.74
C ARG A 177 12.70 12.26 -0.58
N ASP A 178 12.92 13.34 -1.31
CA ASP A 178 12.16 13.62 -2.52
C ASP A 178 12.71 12.85 -3.72
N TYR A 179 11.84 12.57 -4.67
CA TYR A 179 12.16 12.01 -5.98
C TYR A 179 11.84 13.06 -7.02
N ILE A 180 12.75 13.28 -7.98
CA ILE A 180 12.57 14.31 -9.00
C ILE A 180 12.76 13.70 -10.39
N ALA A 181 11.79 13.93 -11.26
CA ALA A 181 11.90 13.63 -12.68
C ALA A 181 11.89 14.95 -13.47
N THR A 182 13.03 15.27 -14.08
CA THR A 182 13.20 16.42 -14.95
C THR A 182 12.79 16.03 -16.37
N ILE A 183 11.55 16.35 -16.72
CA ILE A 183 10.87 15.96 -17.97
C ILE A 183 10.36 17.21 -18.72
N THR A 184 11.21 18.24 -18.80
CA THR A 184 10.80 19.54 -19.32
C THR A 184 10.65 19.54 -20.85
N ARG A 185 10.26 20.69 -21.41
CA ARG A 185 10.10 20.88 -22.86
C ARG A 185 11.41 21.11 -23.64
N GLY A 186 12.58 21.08 -22.99
CA GLY A 186 13.85 21.15 -23.70
C GLY A 186 15.05 21.60 -22.86
N HIS A 187 16.22 21.43 -23.47
CA HIS A 187 17.54 21.48 -22.84
C HIS A 187 17.80 22.68 -21.92
N ARG A 188 17.35 23.89 -22.30
CA ARG A 188 17.53 25.09 -21.46
C ARG A 188 16.83 24.95 -20.11
N HIS A 189 15.60 24.45 -20.14
CA HIS A 189 14.79 24.28 -18.93
C HIS A 189 15.30 23.13 -18.06
N ASP A 190 15.77 22.04 -18.67
CA ASP A 190 16.43 20.95 -17.94
C ASP A 190 17.67 21.46 -17.18
N ALA A 191 18.50 22.28 -17.85
CA ALA A 191 19.66 22.91 -17.23
C ALA A 191 19.27 23.83 -16.05
N ASP A 192 18.24 24.66 -16.21
CA ASP A 192 17.76 25.57 -15.16
C ASP A 192 17.23 24.80 -13.93
N CYS A 193 16.52 23.69 -14.15
CA CYS A 193 16.10 22.78 -13.09
C CYS A 193 17.30 22.20 -12.35
N LEU A 194 18.24 21.56 -13.07
CA LEU A 194 19.41 20.93 -12.48
C LEU A 194 20.28 21.92 -11.71
N ARG A 195 20.57 23.11 -12.28
CA ARG A 195 21.31 24.17 -11.58
C ARG A 195 20.64 24.59 -10.28
N THR A 196 19.31 24.61 -10.24
CA THR A 196 18.58 25.00 -9.03
C THR A 196 18.62 23.89 -7.98
N ILE A 197 18.42 22.64 -8.40
CA ILE A 197 18.43 21.47 -7.50
C ILE A 197 19.83 21.24 -6.92
N LEU A 198 20.87 21.28 -7.76
CA LEU A 198 22.26 20.98 -7.37
C LEU A 198 22.88 22.04 -6.42
N ARG A 199 22.25 23.21 -6.28
CA ARG A 199 22.64 24.23 -5.29
C ARG A 199 22.04 23.97 -3.90
N GLY A 200 21.04 23.11 -3.80
CA GLY A 200 20.36 22.73 -2.56
C GLY A 200 20.78 21.36 -2.05
N GLU A 201 19.88 20.72 -1.29
CA GLU A 201 20.05 19.33 -0.86
C GLU A 201 19.78 18.38 -2.04
N PHE A 202 20.66 17.40 -2.24
CA PHE A 202 20.50 16.42 -3.32
C PHE A 202 19.35 15.45 -2.95
N PRO A 203 18.34 15.27 -3.83
CA PRO A 203 17.16 14.44 -3.54
C PRO A 203 17.51 12.94 -3.48
N ARG A 204 16.57 12.10 -3.03
CA ARG A 204 16.75 10.64 -3.02
C ARG A 204 17.01 10.10 -4.42
N TYR A 205 16.30 10.66 -5.40
CA TYR A 205 16.40 10.31 -6.81
C TYR A 205 16.31 11.57 -7.67
N LEU A 206 17.20 11.67 -8.66
CA LEU A 206 17.17 12.74 -9.67
C LEU A 206 17.35 12.13 -11.06
N GLY A 207 16.24 12.04 -11.78
CA GLY A 207 16.22 11.60 -13.17
C GLY A 207 16.04 12.77 -14.13
N MET A 208 16.65 12.67 -15.31
CA MET A 208 16.48 13.63 -16.38
C MET A 208 16.20 12.93 -17.71
N ILE A 209 15.18 13.42 -18.41
CA ILE A 209 14.87 12.94 -19.75
C ILE A 209 15.86 13.47 -20.78
N GLY A 210 16.16 12.63 -21.76
CA GLY A 210 17.04 13.00 -22.86
C GLY A 210 17.72 11.79 -23.49
N SER A 211 18.35 11.99 -24.63
CA SER A 211 19.24 10.96 -25.19
C SER A 211 20.53 10.88 -24.39
N LYS A 212 21.22 9.73 -24.45
CA LYS A 212 22.55 9.54 -23.82
C LYS A 212 23.50 10.68 -24.16
N ARG A 213 23.55 11.06 -25.44
CA ARG A 213 24.37 12.18 -25.94
C ARG A 213 24.00 13.51 -25.27
N ARG A 214 22.72 13.86 -25.22
CA ARG A 214 22.25 15.13 -24.63
C ARG A 214 22.52 15.20 -23.13
N GLY A 215 22.37 14.07 -22.43
CA GLY A 215 22.74 13.95 -21.03
C GLY A 215 24.21 14.28 -20.81
N VAL A 216 25.10 13.63 -21.55
CA VAL A 216 26.56 13.85 -21.46
C VAL A 216 26.93 15.31 -21.75
N GLU A 217 26.37 15.92 -22.80
CA GLU A 217 26.62 17.32 -23.14
C GLU A 217 26.19 18.28 -22.02
N LEU A 218 25.01 18.06 -21.40
CA LEU A 218 24.54 18.89 -20.30
C LEU A 218 25.37 18.70 -19.02
N LEU A 219 25.70 17.46 -18.65
CA LEU A 219 26.48 17.18 -17.46
C LEU A 219 27.88 17.79 -17.55
N ARG A 220 28.50 17.76 -18.74
CA ARG A 220 29.78 18.43 -18.99
C ARG A 220 29.67 19.95 -18.81
N LEU A 221 28.61 20.56 -19.34
CA LEU A 221 28.38 21.99 -19.16
C LEU A 221 28.22 22.35 -17.68
N LEU A 222 27.49 21.54 -16.90
CA LEU A 222 27.35 21.76 -15.46
C LEU A 222 28.68 21.55 -14.71
N GLU A 223 29.50 20.59 -15.14
CA GLU A 223 30.85 20.40 -14.58
C GLU A 223 31.75 21.61 -14.86
N GLU A 224 31.71 22.16 -16.08
CA GLU A 224 32.41 23.39 -16.46
C GLU A 224 31.92 24.63 -15.67
N GLU A 225 30.66 24.64 -15.24
CA GLU A 225 30.08 25.64 -14.32
C GLU A 225 30.49 25.45 -12.84
N GLY A 226 31.22 24.38 -12.52
CA GLY A 226 31.76 24.12 -11.18
C GLY A 226 30.92 23.21 -10.30
N PHE A 227 29.89 22.53 -10.83
CA PHE A 227 29.18 21.50 -10.08
C PHE A 227 30.04 20.25 -9.90
N SER A 228 29.96 19.61 -8.73
CA SER A 228 30.84 18.50 -8.40
C SER A 228 30.53 17.25 -9.23
N ARG A 229 31.57 16.58 -9.71
CA ARG A 229 31.43 15.34 -10.48
C ARG A 229 30.65 14.27 -9.72
N ALA A 230 30.89 14.15 -8.42
CA ALA A 230 30.20 13.20 -7.55
C ALA A 230 28.68 13.45 -7.46
N ALA A 231 28.21 14.71 -7.56
CA ALA A 231 26.78 14.99 -7.61
C ALA A 231 26.20 14.73 -9.02
N LEU A 232 26.94 15.05 -10.07
CA LEU A 232 26.53 14.85 -11.46
C LEU A 232 26.41 13.36 -11.82
N ASP A 233 27.33 12.51 -11.33
CA ASP A 233 27.31 11.07 -11.58
C ASP A 233 26.11 10.37 -10.92
N ARG A 234 25.44 11.02 -9.95
CA ARG A 234 24.20 10.53 -9.32
C ARG A 234 22.93 10.86 -10.13
N ILE A 235 23.04 11.60 -11.23
CA ILE A 235 21.89 11.95 -12.07
C ILE A 235 21.61 10.82 -13.05
N HIS A 236 20.38 10.29 -13.03
CA HIS A 236 19.93 9.26 -13.96
C HIS A 236 19.56 9.90 -15.31
N THR A 237 20.44 9.78 -16.29
CA THR A 237 20.22 10.29 -17.66
C THR A 237 20.81 9.37 -18.72
N PRO A 238 20.01 8.80 -19.65
CA PRO A 238 18.56 8.91 -19.75
C PRO A 238 17.84 8.34 -18.52
N ILE A 239 16.77 9.00 -18.11
CA ILE A 239 15.86 8.52 -17.06
C ILE A 239 15.14 7.23 -17.46
N GLY A 240 14.94 6.33 -16.51
CA GLY A 240 14.20 5.09 -16.67
C GLY A 240 15.07 3.87 -16.99
N VAL A 241 14.58 2.68 -16.61
CA VAL A 241 15.25 1.41 -16.92
C VAL A 241 15.19 1.10 -18.42
N ASP A 242 16.29 0.58 -18.96
CA ASP A 242 16.37 0.25 -20.39
C ASP A 242 15.54 -1.01 -20.73
N ILE A 243 14.28 -0.77 -21.10
CA ILE A 243 13.32 -1.80 -21.53
C ILE A 243 12.97 -1.67 -23.03
N ASN A 244 13.76 -0.92 -23.79
CA ASN A 244 13.47 -0.55 -25.18
C ASN A 244 12.09 0.10 -25.38
N ALA A 245 11.68 0.95 -24.42
CA ALA A 245 10.42 1.69 -24.48
C ALA A 245 10.35 2.60 -25.72
N LEU A 246 9.22 2.57 -26.43
CA LEU A 246 8.96 3.36 -27.63
C LEU A 246 7.78 4.32 -27.45
N THR A 247 6.74 3.89 -26.74
CA THR A 247 5.54 4.69 -26.51
C THR A 247 5.65 5.57 -25.26
N VAL A 248 4.79 6.59 -25.15
CA VAL A 248 4.76 7.50 -24.00
C VAL A 248 4.46 6.73 -22.70
N GLU A 249 3.55 5.76 -22.78
CA GLU A 249 3.15 4.91 -21.68
C GLU A 249 4.27 3.94 -21.28
N GLU A 250 4.97 3.34 -22.24
CA GLU A 250 6.14 2.48 -21.97
C GLU A 250 7.29 3.26 -21.33
N ILE A 251 7.56 4.49 -21.82
CA ILE A 251 8.58 5.36 -21.21
C ILE A 251 8.18 5.70 -19.78
N ALA A 252 6.92 6.02 -19.52
CA ALA A 252 6.44 6.26 -18.16
C ALA A 252 6.57 5.01 -17.27
N ILE A 253 6.32 3.80 -17.78
CA ILE A 253 6.56 2.54 -17.04
C ILE A 253 8.06 2.35 -16.74
N SER A 254 8.93 2.61 -17.72
CA SER A 254 10.39 2.56 -17.56
C SER A 254 10.87 3.50 -16.44
N ILE A 255 10.38 4.75 -16.42
CA ILE A 255 10.69 5.71 -15.36
C ILE A 255 10.12 5.25 -14.02
N THR A 256 8.87 4.78 -14.00
CA THR A 256 8.22 4.28 -12.77
C THR A 256 9.02 3.12 -12.16
N ALA A 257 9.51 2.21 -12.99
CA ALA A 257 10.32 1.07 -12.54
C ALA A 257 11.67 1.52 -11.97
N GLU A 258 12.34 2.51 -12.56
CA GLU A 258 13.59 3.07 -12.00
C GLU A 258 13.34 3.80 -10.67
N VAL A 259 12.26 4.57 -10.56
CA VAL A 259 11.84 5.22 -9.31
C VAL A 259 11.57 4.17 -8.21
N VAL A 260 10.90 3.06 -8.53
CA VAL A 260 10.68 1.95 -7.59
C VAL A 260 12.00 1.26 -7.23
N GLN A 261 12.92 1.11 -8.17
CA GLN A 261 14.25 0.54 -7.90
C GLN A 261 15.01 1.40 -6.89
N SER A 262 15.04 2.72 -7.09
CA SER A 262 15.59 3.65 -6.12
C SER A 262 14.87 3.51 -4.78
N ARG A 263 13.52 3.54 -4.75
CA ARG A 263 12.70 3.36 -3.53
C ARG A 263 13.11 2.15 -2.70
N ARG A 264 13.41 1.03 -3.36
CA ARG A 264 13.68 -0.25 -2.70
C ARG A 264 15.17 -0.57 -2.56
N GLU A 265 16.08 0.37 -2.83
CA GLU A 265 17.53 0.15 -2.77
C GLU A 265 17.99 -0.34 -1.39
N ASP A 266 17.46 0.26 -0.32
CA ASP A 266 17.81 -0.05 1.07
C ASP A 266 16.90 -1.12 1.70
N THR A 267 15.94 -1.67 0.95
CA THR A 267 14.96 -2.64 1.47
C THR A 267 15.58 -4.04 1.58
N PRO A 268 15.70 -4.63 2.79
CA PRO A 268 16.21 -6.00 2.94
C PRO A 268 15.23 -7.03 2.35
N ARG A 269 15.61 -7.67 1.24
CA ARG A 269 14.75 -8.63 0.50
C ARG A 269 14.65 -10.05 1.11
N ARG A 270 15.27 -10.32 2.27
CA ARG A 270 15.32 -11.69 2.82
C ARG A 270 14.08 -12.03 3.65
N SER A 271 13.56 -13.24 3.45
CA SER A 271 12.39 -13.86 4.13
C SER A 271 12.53 -14.06 5.64
N LYS A 272 13.66 -13.67 6.24
CA LYS A 272 13.90 -13.71 7.70
C LYS A 272 14.10 -12.31 8.31
N ALA A 273 13.74 -11.25 7.59
CA ALA A 273 13.87 -9.91 8.13
C ALA A 273 13.01 -9.78 9.39
N GLU A 274 13.66 -9.53 10.52
CA GLU A 274 13.05 -9.04 11.78
C GLU A 274 12.30 -7.71 11.56
N MET A 275 12.56 -7.05 10.42
CA MET A 275 11.94 -5.82 9.98
C MET A 275 10.77 -6.11 9.03
N LEU A 276 9.57 -5.66 9.41
CA LEU A 276 8.34 -5.83 8.65
C LEU A 276 8.28 -4.82 7.51
N VAL A 277 8.88 -5.15 6.36
CA VAL A 277 9.00 -4.20 5.25
C VAL A 277 7.73 -4.14 4.41
N THR A 278 6.80 -3.29 4.84
CA THR A 278 5.88 -2.60 3.94
C THR A 278 5.90 -1.15 4.37
N GLU A 279 6.40 -0.28 3.49
CA GLU A 279 6.58 1.14 3.79
C GLU A 279 5.35 1.97 3.38
N ASP A 280 4.35 1.32 2.78
CA ASP A 280 3.20 2.01 2.23
C ASP A 280 2.22 2.32 3.36
N ILE A 281 2.03 3.61 3.61
CA ILE A 281 1.08 4.10 4.61
C ILE A 281 -0.36 3.82 4.18
N ASN A 282 -1.09 3.13 5.07
CA ASN A 282 -2.53 3.04 4.99
C ASN A 282 -3.13 3.98 6.05
N LEU A 283 -3.28 5.27 5.71
CA LEU A 283 -3.86 6.27 6.63
C LEU A 283 -5.22 5.84 7.18
N PRO A 284 -6.17 5.33 6.36
CA PRO A 284 -7.44 4.82 6.88
C PRO A 284 -7.29 3.73 7.95
N LEU A 285 -6.29 2.84 7.79
CA LEU A 285 -5.99 1.79 8.77
C LEU A 285 -5.52 2.40 10.10
N LEU A 286 -4.57 3.34 10.05
CA LEU A 286 -4.09 4.05 11.25
C LEU A 286 -5.20 4.85 11.93
N GLU A 287 -6.06 5.51 11.15
CA GLU A 287 -7.22 6.24 11.66
C GLU A 287 -8.17 5.30 12.41
N LEU A 288 -8.50 4.14 11.85
CA LEU A 288 -9.34 3.16 12.54
C LEU A 288 -8.67 2.66 13.82
N LEU A 289 -7.37 2.34 13.79
CA LEU A 289 -6.61 1.86 14.95
C LEU A 289 -6.44 2.92 16.05
N ALA A 290 -6.41 4.21 15.70
CA ALA A 290 -6.34 5.31 16.67
C ALA A 290 -7.67 5.63 17.36
N GLN A 291 -8.84 5.24 16.79
CA GLN A 291 -10.15 5.58 17.37
C GLN A 291 -10.39 4.99 18.77
N VAL A 292 -10.40 5.84 19.81
CA VAL A 292 -10.50 5.41 21.21
C VAL A 292 -11.81 4.68 21.54
N GLN A 293 -12.93 5.11 20.96
CA GLN A 293 -14.26 4.59 21.31
C GLN A 293 -14.64 3.28 20.60
N THR A 294 -13.88 2.89 19.58
CA THR A 294 -14.19 1.73 18.74
C THR A 294 -13.40 0.52 19.24
N LYS A 295 -14.09 -0.53 19.68
CA LYS A 295 -13.47 -1.83 19.95
C LYS A 295 -13.14 -2.52 18.63
N LYS A 296 -11.90 -2.99 18.50
CA LYS A 296 -11.36 -3.51 17.24
C LYS A 296 -10.20 -4.47 17.47
N ALA A 297 -9.88 -5.24 16.45
CA ALA A 297 -8.70 -6.10 16.44
C ALA A 297 -7.77 -5.66 15.29
N LEU A 298 -6.47 -5.72 15.56
CA LEU A 298 -5.40 -5.66 14.58
C LEU A 298 -5.06 -7.08 14.13
N LEU A 299 -4.92 -7.26 12.82
CA LEU A 299 -4.27 -8.40 12.21
C LEU A 299 -2.97 -7.91 11.57
N LEU A 300 -1.86 -8.58 11.87
CA LEU A 300 -0.53 -8.28 11.34
C LEU A 300 0.14 -9.56 10.85
N VAL A 301 0.45 -9.62 9.55
CA VAL A 301 1.30 -10.67 8.99
C VAL A 301 2.73 -10.42 9.43
N TYR A 302 3.28 -11.21 10.35
CA TYR A 302 4.64 -10.98 10.86
C TYR A 302 5.70 -11.85 10.20
N GLU A 303 5.31 -13.00 9.64
CA GLU A 303 6.21 -13.92 8.93
C GLU A 303 5.52 -14.48 7.69
N THR A 304 6.28 -14.62 6.60
CA THR A 304 5.81 -15.27 5.37
C THR A 304 6.88 -16.21 4.83
N SER A 305 6.46 -17.38 4.37
CA SER A 305 7.30 -18.38 3.70
C SER A 305 6.64 -18.82 2.39
N GLY A 306 7.43 -19.04 1.34
CA GLY A 306 6.90 -19.39 0.02
C GLY A 306 6.18 -18.25 -0.69
N SER A 307 5.21 -18.60 -1.54
CA SER A 307 4.43 -17.64 -2.32
C SER A 307 3.20 -17.21 -1.53
N THR A 308 3.21 -16.01 -0.99
CA THR A 308 2.10 -15.42 -0.22
C THR A 308 1.56 -14.18 -0.92
N PRO A 309 0.24 -13.90 -0.82
CA PRO A 309 -0.40 -12.78 -1.53
C PRO A 309 0.10 -11.41 -1.04
N VAL A 310 0.56 -11.35 0.21
CA VAL A 310 1.20 -10.18 0.83
C VAL A 310 2.50 -10.57 1.51
N LYS A 311 3.34 -9.59 1.80
CA LYS A 311 4.60 -9.77 2.55
C LYS A 311 4.43 -9.45 4.03
N SER A 312 5.40 -9.88 4.83
CA SER A 312 5.51 -9.49 6.23
C SER A 312 5.36 -7.99 6.39
N GLY A 313 4.51 -7.61 7.33
CA GLY A 313 4.11 -6.25 7.60
C GLY A 313 2.74 -5.85 7.06
N ALA A 314 2.11 -6.67 6.21
CA ALA A 314 0.72 -6.43 5.84
C ALA A 314 -0.19 -6.39 7.08
N MET A 315 -1.07 -5.40 7.12
CA MET A 315 -1.94 -5.13 8.26
C MET A 315 -3.38 -4.96 7.82
N MET A 316 -4.27 -5.39 8.71
CA MET A 316 -5.71 -5.19 8.62
C MET A 316 -6.26 -4.83 9.99
N ALA A 317 -7.27 -3.97 10.04
CA ALA A 317 -8.01 -3.67 11.25
C ALA A 317 -9.49 -3.97 11.02
N VAL A 318 -10.11 -4.61 12.01
CA VAL A 318 -11.55 -4.93 11.99
C VAL A 318 -12.22 -4.48 13.27
N ASP A 319 -13.42 -3.92 13.18
CA ASP A 319 -14.21 -3.49 14.35
C ASP A 319 -15.43 -4.38 14.60
N GLN A 320 -16.14 -4.11 15.71
CA GLN A 320 -17.37 -4.85 16.06
C GLN A 320 -18.53 -4.66 15.08
N SER A 321 -18.44 -3.66 14.20
CA SER A 321 -19.43 -3.40 13.14
C SER A 321 -19.07 -4.11 11.83
N PHE A 322 -18.09 -5.03 11.85
CA PHE A 322 -17.57 -5.76 10.70
C PHE A 322 -16.93 -4.84 9.64
N ARG A 323 -16.58 -3.60 10.00
CA ARG A 323 -15.80 -2.74 9.11
C ARG A 323 -14.38 -3.25 9.06
N ALA A 324 -13.87 -3.46 7.86
CA ALA A 324 -12.49 -3.88 7.60
C ALA A 324 -11.72 -2.78 6.86
N VAL A 325 -10.48 -2.52 7.29
CA VAL A 325 -9.57 -1.60 6.61
C VAL A 325 -8.19 -2.25 6.51
N GLY A 326 -7.56 -2.19 5.33
CA GLY A 326 -6.35 -2.95 5.03
C GLY A 326 -6.67 -4.39 4.61
N THR A 327 -5.63 -5.18 4.42
CA THR A 327 -5.74 -6.60 4.02
C THR A 327 -4.50 -7.35 4.46
N ILE A 328 -4.67 -8.63 4.75
CA ILE A 328 -3.58 -9.57 5.02
C ILE A 328 -3.42 -10.60 3.89
N GLY A 329 -4.03 -10.37 2.72
CA GLY A 329 -3.90 -11.26 1.57
C GLY A 329 -5.17 -11.44 0.73
N GLY A 330 -6.35 -11.16 1.30
CA GLY A 330 -7.63 -11.46 0.67
C GLY A 330 -7.90 -12.97 0.50
N GLY A 331 -9.09 -13.31 -0.02
CA GLY A 331 -9.46 -14.70 -0.32
C GLY A 331 -9.79 -15.55 0.91
N CYS A 332 -9.76 -16.88 0.73
CA CYS A 332 -10.12 -17.86 1.77
C CYS A 332 -9.25 -17.77 3.03
N SER A 333 -7.97 -17.42 2.86
CA SER A 333 -7.01 -17.26 3.94
C SER A 333 -7.34 -16.09 4.87
N GLU A 334 -7.83 -14.95 4.35
CA GLU A 334 -8.30 -13.83 5.16
C GLU A 334 -9.56 -14.19 5.97
N ASN A 335 -10.51 -14.88 5.35
CA ASN A 335 -11.74 -15.31 6.02
C ASN A 335 -11.47 -16.29 7.18
N ALA A 336 -10.44 -17.13 7.06
CA ALA A 336 -10.07 -18.10 8.09
C ALA A 336 -9.68 -17.44 9.44
N VAL A 337 -9.02 -16.28 9.40
CA VAL A 337 -8.56 -15.56 10.61
C VAL A 337 -9.50 -14.44 11.06
N LEU A 338 -10.43 -13.99 10.22
CA LEU A 338 -11.39 -12.94 10.58
C LEU A 338 -12.29 -13.33 11.76
N MET A 339 -12.77 -14.57 11.80
CA MET A 339 -13.61 -15.05 12.90
C MET A 339 -12.87 -15.03 14.25
N ASP A 340 -11.59 -15.36 14.22
CA ASP A 340 -10.71 -15.34 15.38
C ASP A 340 -10.41 -13.90 15.84
N ALA A 341 -10.32 -12.96 14.91
CA ALA A 341 -10.25 -11.53 15.21
C ALA A 341 -11.52 -11.04 15.92
N TYR A 342 -12.71 -11.33 15.38
CA TYR A 342 -13.98 -10.91 16.02
C TYR A 342 -14.17 -11.47 17.42
N ARG A 343 -13.73 -12.71 17.68
CA ARG A 343 -13.78 -13.32 19.03
C ARG A 343 -12.85 -12.64 20.03
N LEU A 344 -11.75 -12.07 19.57
CA LEU A 344 -10.77 -11.39 20.43
C LEU A 344 -11.17 -9.97 20.80
N ILE A 345 -12.05 -9.32 20.02
CA ILE A 345 -12.40 -7.92 20.25
C ILE A 345 -12.98 -7.72 21.65
N GLY A 346 -12.37 -6.81 22.42
CA GLY A 346 -12.77 -6.47 23.78
C GLY A 346 -12.31 -7.46 24.86
N THR A 347 -11.47 -8.44 24.53
CA THR A 347 -10.93 -9.41 25.49
C THR A 347 -9.60 -8.95 26.12
N GLY A 348 -8.92 -7.98 25.52
CA GLY A 348 -7.56 -7.54 25.86
C GLY A 348 -6.46 -8.54 25.48
N ARG A 349 -6.79 -9.63 24.78
CA ARG A 349 -5.86 -10.73 24.47
C ARG A 349 -5.27 -10.62 23.06
N SER A 350 -4.22 -11.40 22.83
CA SER A 350 -3.62 -11.62 21.52
C SER A 350 -3.40 -13.11 21.25
N GLN A 351 -3.38 -13.48 19.97
CA GLN A 351 -3.07 -14.84 19.51
C GLN A 351 -2.25 -14.78 18.21
N CYS A 352 -1.42 -15.78 17.99
CA CYS A 352 -0.73 -15.98 16.72
C CYS A 352 -1.35 -17.17 16.00
N VAL A 353 -1.63 -17.01 14.70
CA VAL A 353 -2.24 -18.05 13.86
C VAL A 353 -1.36 -18.27 12.65
N MET A 354 -1.10 -19.55 12.33
CA MET A 354 -0.46 -19.93 11.08
C MET A 354 -1.55 -20.20 10.04
N VAL A 355 -1.42 -19.58 8.87
CA VAL A 355 -2.28 -19.80 7.72
C VAL A 355 -1.46 -20.49 6.63
N ASP A 356 -1.82 -21.74 6.35
CA ASP A 356 -1.22 -22.53 5.27
C ASP A 356 -2.12 -22.51 4.04
N MET A 357 -1.57 -22.06 2.92
CA MET A 357 -2.28 -21.94 1.64
C MET A 357 -1.81 -23.00 0.63
N SER A 358 -1.00 -23.98 1.06
CA SER A 358 -0.42 -25.02 0.20
C SER A 358 -1.42 -26.11 -0.22
N ASN A 359 -2.52 -26.27 0.53
CA ASN A 359 -3.50 -27.35 0.34
C ASN A 359 -4.78 -26.95 -0.40
N ASP A 360 -4.93 -25.69 -0.81
CA ASP A 360 -6.09 -25.22 -1.62
C ASP A 360 -5.94 -25.61 -3.11
N ALA A 361 -5.56 -26.86 -3.34
CA ALA A 361 -5.45 -27.47 -4.64
C ALA A 361 -6.83 -27.96 -5.09
N GLU A 362 -7.20 -27.60 -6.32
CA GLU A 362 -8.32 -28.18 -7.08
C GLU A 362 -9.71 -27.63 -6.70
N ASP A 363 -10.04 -26.45 -7.21
CA ASP A 363 -11.00 -26.42 -8.33
C ASP A 363 -11.22 -25.02 -8.93
N GLU A 364 -11.04 -23.87 -8.23
CA GLU A 364 -11.34 -22.54 -8.83
C GLU A 364 -10.52 -21.31 -8.35
N GLY A 365 -9.48 -21.45 -7.51
CA GLY A 365 -8.81 -20.30 -6.84
C GLY A 365 -7.46 -19.85 -7.43
N MET A 366 -7.15 -18.54 -7.35
CA MET A 366 -5.78 -18.03 -7.48
C MET A 366 -4.93 -18.58 -6.33
N VAL A 367 -4.09 -19.59 -6.56
CA VAL A 367 -3.38 -20.31 -5.48
C VAL A 367 -2.03 -19.64 -5.15
N CYS A 368 -1.86 -19.28 -3.88
CA CYS A 368 -0.58 -18.91 -3.29
C CYS A 368 -0.07 -20.10 -2.47
N GLY A 369 0.91 -20.87 -2.94
CA GLY A 369 1.41 -22.08 -2.26
C GLY A 369 2.37 -21.81 -1.08
N GLY A 370 2.10 -20.76 -0.30
CA GLY A 370 2.94 -20.33 0.81
C GLY A 370 2.26 -20.44 2.17
N GLN A 371 2.99 -20.09 3.21
CA GLN A 371 2.51 -20.03 4.58
C GLN A 371 2.74 -18.63 5.14
N MET A 372 1.83 -18.15 5.97
CA MET A 372 2.01 -16.90 6.70
C MET A 372 1.63 -17.04 8.16
N LYS A 373 2.33 -16.34 9.04
CA LYS A 373 1.96 -16.23 10.45
C LYS A 373 1.37 -14.85 10.71
N VAL A 374 0.22 -14.83 11.38
CA VAL A 374 -0.60 -13.65 11.62
C VAL A 374 -0.78 -13.46 13.12
N LEU A 375 -0.37 -12.30 13.62
CA LEU A 375 -0.72 -11.83 14.95
C LEU A 375 -2.13 -11.24 14.87
N ILE A 376 -3.01 -11.67 15.75
CA ILE A 376 -4.32 -11.07 15.98
C ILE A 376 -4.33 -10.52 17.40
N GLN A 377 -4.61 -9.22 17.53
CA GLN A 377 -4.52 -8.54 18.81
C GLN A 377 -5.71 -7.59 19.01
N ASP A 378 -6.35 -7.65 20.17
CA ASP A 378 -7.34 -6.65 20.58
C ASP A 378 -6.67 -5.28 20.81
N VAL A 379 -7.20 -4.24 20.15
CA VAL A 379 -6.66 -2.88 20.18
C VAL A 379 -7.64 -1.93 20.81
#